data_AF-A0A1I7SV08-F1
#
_entry.id   AF-A0A1I7SV08-F1
#
_cell.length_a   1.000
_cell.length_b   1.000
_cell.length_c   1.000
_cell.angle_alpha   90.00
_cell.angle_beta   90.00
_cell.angle_gamma   90.00
#
_symmetry.space_group_name_H-M   'P 1'
#
loop_
_entity.id
_entity.type
_entity.pdbx_description
1 polymer ?
#
loop_
_entity_poly.entity_id
_entity_poly.type
_entity_poly.pdbx_seq_one_letter_code
_entity_poly.pdbx_strand_id
1 'polypeptide(L)'
;MTASITVRNFFDEEETIVHLNVQLYQTNGKTYYFPDFQATEQFLMQDDFEQLYICIELEEPLEWLSMEKSSKAGRMIKDAAKDAKLYLHIMRLSDEIEMRRTFAPFMEEVAPVADRLKCGFDDLMFFQGCSPKTVQIFCDDLPNTRKKIFYMAPLFNINVGQVICGASFYLEDFFMSRFPIQPSVKKFSCSVSLDFIISDGFYQNVFEEMSTSLPNLEELILEGICCNIKTQQDIKSLVPVIVKQIFGIAEYAHTVTLMNYCISFCHTLKPAVTRSFASEFAKTSLEVMIADDENEQDMIIIHKNVKFLISLDWRITW
;
A
#
# COMPACT_ATOMS: atom_id res chain seq x y z
N MET A 1 2.60 25.71 21.45
CA MET A 1 1.15 25.57 21.71
C MET A 1 0.52 25.62 20.34
N THR A 2 0.47 24.44 19.73
CA THR A 2 0.56 24.21 18.28
C THR A 2 -0.09 22.83 18.13
N ALA A 3 -1.17 22.57 17.37
CA ALA A 3 -1.49 22.89 15.98
C ALA A 3 -0.55 22.19 14.98
N SER A 4 -0.98 21.02 14.48
CA SER A 4 -0.58 20.40 13.20
C SER A 4 -1.81 19.62 12.70
N ILE A 5 -2.26 19.59 11.45
CA ILE A 5 -1.73 19.74 10.07
C ILE A 5 -0.83 18.58 9.62
N THR A 6 -1.39 17.66 8.83
CA THR A 6 -0.61 16.81 7.91
C THR A 6 -1.28 16.75 6.53
N VAL A 7 -0.53 17.19 5.52
CA VAL A 7 -0.76 17.05 4.08
C VAL A 7 0.40 16.20 3.57
N ARG A 8 0.17 15.17 2.75
CA ARG A 8 1.24 14.55 1.95
C ARG A 8 0.85 14.41 0.49
N ASN A 9 1.65 15.07 -0.34
CA ASN A 9 2.06 14.58 -1.65
C ASN A 9 3.49 14.02 -1.45
N PHE A 10 3.85 12.89 -2.06
CA PHE A 10 5.13 12.23 -1.81
C PHE A 10 6.31 13.15 -2.18
N PHE A 11 7.07 13.63 -1.19
CA PHE A 11 8.54 13.77 -1.09
C PHE A 11 8.86 14.43 0.28
N ASP A 12 9.63 13.71 1.12
CA ASP A 12 10.28 14.06 2.42
C ASP A 12 9.55 14.29 3.77
N GLU A 13 10.09 13.55 4.76
CA GLU A 13 10.32 13.59 6.23
C GLU A 13 9.50 14.38 7.30
N GLU A 14 9.24 13.65 8.41
CA GLU A 14 9.03 13.91 9.87
C GLU A 14 8.13 15.04 10.46
N GLU A 15 7.12 14.63 11.28
CA GLU A 15 6.84 15.05 12.69
C GLU A 15 5.54 14.37 13.22
N THR A 16 5.48 14.01 14.52
CA THR A 16 4.37 13.29 15.19
C THR A 16 3.66 14.18 16.21
N ILE A 17 2.33 14.37 16.09
CA ILE A 17 1.46 15.11 17.04
C ILE A 17 0.07 14.43 17.13
N VAL A 18 -0.50 14.40 18.32
CA VAL A 18 -1.74 13.67 18.67
C VAL A 18 -3.00 14.53 18.61
N HIS A 19 -3.85 14.37 17.58
CA HIS A 19 -5.14 15.07 17.49
C HIS A 19 -6.19 14.26 16.72
N LEU A 20 -7.42 14.10 17.25
CA LEU A 20 -8.57 13.62 16.46
C LEU A 20 -8.90 14.64 15.36
N ASN A 21 -8.22 14.51 14.24
CA ASN A 21 -8.29 15.41 13.12
C ASN A 21 -9.43 14.97 12.18
N VAL A 22 -10.67 15.40 12.42
CA VAL A 22 -11.68 15.31 11.35
C VAL A 22 -11.38 16.42 10.33
N GLN A 23 -10.37 16.21 9.50
CA GLN A 23 -10.16 17.02 8.31
C GLN A 23 -11.32 16.73 7.35
N LEU A 24 -11.83 17.77 6.69
CA LEU A 24 -12.81 17.63 5.61
C LEU A 24 -12.32 18.51 4.47
N TYR A 25 -12.08 17.89 3.32
CA TYR A 25 -11.56 18.58 2.13
C TYR A 25 -12.72 18.95 1.21
N GLN A 26 -12.84 20.24 0.90
CA GLN A 26 -13.64 20.70 -0.23
C GLN A 26 -12.78 20.71 -1.50
N THR A 27 -13.41 20.58 -2.67
CA THR A 27 -12.83 20.65 -4.02
C THR A 27 -12.08 21.96 -4.35
N ASN A 28 -12.02 22.90 -3.41
CA ASN A 28 -11.33 24.20 -3.52
C ASN A 28 -9.97 24.27 -2.78
N GLY A 29 -9.44 23.15 -2.28
CA GLY A 29 -8.09 23.08 -1.68
C GLY A 29 -7.93 23.77 -0.32
N LYS A 30 -9.03 23.97 0.41
CA LYS A 30 -9.02 24.53 1.78
C LYS A 30 -9.09 23.41 2.82
N THR A 31 -8.31 23.56 3.89
CA THR A 31 -8.28 22.65 5.03
C THR A 31 -8.92 23.31 6.24
N TYR A 32 -9.77 22.57 6.96
CA TYR A 32 -10.48 23.04 8.14
C TYR A 32 -10.14 22.17 9.35
N TYR A 33 -9.99 22.82 10.51
CA TYR A 33 -9.69 22.20 11.79
C TYR A 33 -10.86 22.40 12.74
N PHE A 34 -11.36 21.32 13.32
CA PHE A 34 -12.47 21.38 14.27
C PHE A 34 -11.98 20.98 15.66
N PRO A 35 -11.78 21.95 16.57
CA PRO A 35 -11.32 21.68 17.94
C PRO A 35 -12.41 21.03 18.80
N ASP A 36 -13.66 21.09 18.35
CA ASP A 36 -14.82 20.54 19.03
C ASP A 36 -15.89 20.05 18.05
N PHE A 37 -16.84 19.32 18.61
CA PHE A 37 -17.95 18.70 17.88
C PHE A 37 -18.87 19.72 17.18
N GLN A 38 -19.07 20.90 17.77
CA GLN A 38 -20.04 21.89 17.28
C GLN A 38 -19.53 22.57 16.01
N ALA A 39 -18.22 22.82 15.92
CA ALA A 39 -17.60 23.36 14.72
C ALA A 39 -17.70 22.37 13.54
N THR A 40 -17.50 21.07 13.77
CA THR A 40 -17.72 20.01 12.77
C THR A 40 -19.18 19.98 12.30
N GLU A 41 -20.13 20.12 13.22
CA GLU A 41 -21.57 20.15 12.92
C GLU A 41 -21.95 21.30 12.01
N GLN A 42 -21.48 22.51 12.31
CA GLN A 42 -21.75 23.68 11.48
C GLN A 42 -21.16 23.56 10.08
N PHE A 43 -19.96 22.99 9.96
CA PHE A 43 -19.31 22.84 8.66
C PHE A 43 -20.05 21.84 7.75
N LEU A 44 -20.41 20.68 8.28
CA LEU A 44 -21.12 19.65 7.50
C LEU A 44 -22.52 20.10 7.05
N MET A 45 -23.10 21.12 7.68
CA MET A 45 -24.40 21.69 7.32
C MET A 45 -24.33 22.79 6.26
N GLN A 46 -23.16 23.34 5.96
CA GLN A 46 -23.04 24.57 5.17
C GLN A 46 -22.81 24.36 3.67
N ASP A 47 -22.38 23.16 3.24
CA ASP A 47 -21.87 22.95 1.90
C ASP A 47 -22.33 21.61 1.29
N ASP A 48 -22.49 21.60 -0.04
CA ASP A 48 -22.54 20.38 -0.84
C ASP A 48 -21.10 19.92 -1.14
N PHE A 49 -20.79 18.66 -0.83
CA PHE A 49 -19.45 18.10 -1.02
C PHE A 49 -19.45 17.06 -2.14
N GLU A 50 -18.51 17.17 -3.09
CA GLU A 50 -18.29 16.08 -4.05
C GLU A 50 -17.50 14.93 -3.44
N GLN A 51 -16.59 15.24 -2.51
CA GLN A 51 -15.72 14.31 -1.82
C GLN A 51 -15.51 14.76 -0.38
N LEU A 52 -15.39 13.80 0.51
CA LEU A 52 -15.02 13.99 1.92
C LEU A 52 -13.80 13.13 2.18
N TYR A 53 -12.73 13.73 2.70
CA TYR A 53 -11.55 13.00 3.12
C TYR A 53 -11.37 13.21 4.61
N ILE A 54 -11.35 12.12 5.38
CA ILE A 54 -11.29 12.11 6.85
C ILE A 54 -10.03 11.40 7.29
N CYS A 55 -9.25 12.01 8.17
CA CYS A 55 -7.95 11.52 8.61
C CYS A 55 -7.90 11.31 10.14
N ILE A 56 -8.06 10.09 10.61
CA ILE A 56 -8.10 9.78 12.03
C ILE A 56 -6.69 9.51 12.55
N GLU A 57 -6.27 10.31 13.52
CA GLU A 57 -5.03 10.12 14.26
C GLU A 57 -5.36 10.28 15.75
N LEU A 58 -5.19 9.21 16.52
CA LEU A 58 -5.49 9.20 17.95
C LEU A 58 -4.39 8.45 18.68
N GLU A 59 -3.57 9.18 19.40
CA GLU A 59 -2.53 8.62 20.26
C GLU A 59 -2.90 8.71 21.76
N GLU A 60 -3.78 9.64 22.14
CA GLU A 60 -4.23 9.86 23.51
C GLU A 60 -5.77 9.93 23.57
N PRO A 61 -6.40 9.45 24.67
CA PRO A 61 -7.83 9.55 24.86
C PRO A 61 -8.30 11.00 24.82
N LEU A 62 -9.36 11.28 24.07
CA LEU A 62 -10.00 12.59 24.10
C LEU A 62 -11.00 12.65 25.25
N GLU A 63 -10.70 13.43 26.30
CA GLU A 63 -11.55 13.56 27.49
C GLU A 63 -13.00 13.96 27.17
N TRP A 64 -13.22 14.69 26.07
CA TRP A 64 -14.55 15.14 25.66
C TRP A 64 -15.32 14.15 24.79
N LEU A 65 -14.65 13.13 24.24
CA LEU A 65 -15.24 12.17 23.31
C LEU A 65 -15.90 11.03 24.07
N SER A 66 -17.23 11.05 24.13
CA SER A 66 -18.02 9.91 24.62
C SER A 66 -18.44 9.00 23.47
N MET A 67 -18.82 7.75 23.76
CA MET A 67 -19.44 6.86 22.76
C MET A 67 -20.64 7.50 22.05
N GLU A 68 -21.45 8.29 22.77
CA GLU A 68 -22.60 9.01 22.21
C GLU A 68 -22.15 10.08 21.20
N LYS A 69 -21.16 10.90 21.57
CA LYS A 69 -20.62 11.94 20.67
C LYS A 69 -19.91 11.33 19.46
N SER A 70 -19.17 10.25 19.67
CA SER A 70 -18.52 9.45 18.63
C SER A 70 -19.53 8.93 17.60
N SER A 71 -20.61 8.31 18.08
CA SER A 71 -21.71 7.85 17.25
C SER A 71 -22.44 9.00 16.53
N LYS A 72 -22.68 10.13 17.21
CA LYS A 72 -23.30 11.31 16.60
C LYS A 72 -22.42 11.88 15.47
N ALA A 73 -21.10 11.98 15.68
CA ALA A 73 -20.16 12.41 14.65
C ALA A 73 -20.18 11.48 13.45
N GLY A 74 -20.16 10.16 13.70
CA GLY A 74 -20.21 9.16 12.64
C GLY A 74 -21.47 9.26 11.79
N ARG A 75 -22.65 9.45 12.40
CA ARG A 75 -23.90 9.67 11.66
C ARG A 75 -23.88 10.92 10.79
N MET A 76 -23.34 12.02 11.30
CA MET A 76 -23.27 13.27 10.54
C MET A 76 -22.38 13.14 9.31
N ILE A 77 -21.23 12.49 9.46
CA ILE A 77 -20.36 12.16 8.33
C ILE A 77 -21.06 11.24 7.33
N LYS A 78 -21.72 10.19 7.83
CA LYS A 78 -22.46 9.25 7.01
C LYS A 78 -23.58 9.92 6.22
N ASP A 79 -24.28 10.86 6.83
CA ASP A 79 -25.32 11.66 6.18
C ASP A 79 -24.72 12.55 5.08
N ALA A 80 -23.59 13.22 5.35
CA ALA A 80 -22.88 14.02 4.35
C ALA A 80 -22.28 13.16 3.21
N ALA A 81 -21.91 11.91 3.48
CA ALA A 81 -21.37 10.97 2.50
C ALA A 81 -22.44 10.35 1.57
N LYS A 82 -23.73 10.65 1.74
CA LYS A 82 -24.78 10.18 0.82
C LYS A 82 -24.60 10.74 -0.59
N ASP A 83 -24.13 11.97 -0.68
CA ASP A 83 -23.97 12.71 -1.93
C ASP A 83 -22.49 12.93 -2.30
N ALA A 84 -21.56 12.48 -1.44
CA ALA A 84 -20.12 12.66 -1.58
C ALA A 84 -19.35 11.33 -1.58
N LYS A 85 -18.19 11.29 -2.24
CA LYS A 85 -17.27 10.14 -2.07
C LYS A 85 -16.48 10.28 -0.78
N LEU A 86 -16.56 9.29 0.09
CA LEU A 86 -15.86 9.30 1.36
C LEU A 86 -14.52 8.54 1.32
N TYR A 87 -13.42 9.23 1.61
CA TYR A 87 -12.10 8.64 1.79
C TYR A 87 -11.74 8.69 3.27
N LEU A 88 -11.50 7.52 3.84
CA LEU A 88 -11.16 7.36 5.25
C LEU A 88 -9.71 6.95 5.37
N HIS A 89 -8.90 7.75 6.06
CA HIS A 89 -7.52 7.48 6.38
C HIS A 89 -7.40 7.33 7.89
N ILE A 90 -7.05 6.16 8.39
CA ILE A 90 -6.74 5.93 9.80
C ILE A 90 -5.23 5.89 9.88
N MET A 91 -4.59 6.96 10.33
CA MET A 91 -3.14 7.05 10.48
C MET A 91 -2.68 6.26 11.70
N ARG A 92 -3.33 6.47 12.84
CA ARG A 92 -2.97 5.81 14.09
C ARG A 92 -4.18 5.76 15.00
N LEU A 93 -4.47 4.58 15.55
CA LEU A 93 -5.39 4.40 16.66
C LEU A 93 -4.59 3.80 17.82
N SER A 94 -4.62 4.43 18.99
CA SER A 94 -3.97 3.88 20.16
C SER A 94 -4.47 2.47 20.44
N ASP A 95 -3.55 1.59 20.83
CA ASP A 95 -3.88 0.22 21.25
C ASP A 95 -4.59 0.17 22.61
N GLU A 96 -4.78 1.33 23.25
CA GLU A 96 -5.60 1.44 24.44
C GLU A 96 -7.06 1.01 24.17
N ILE A 97 -7.48 -0.04 24.87
CA ILE A 97 -8.81 -0.65 24.74
C ILE A 97 -9.92 0.39 24.92
N GLU A 98 -9.75 1.33 25.85
CA GLU A 98 -10.73 2.37 26.13
C GLU A 98 -10.94 3.31 24.94
N MET A 99 -9.86 3.64 24.22
CA MET A 99 -9.93 4.47 23.02
C MET A 99 -10.62 3.73 21.89
N ARG A 100 -10.22 2.48 21.59
CA ARG A 100 -10.88 1.64 20.58
C ARG A 100 -12.37 1.49 20.88
N ARG A 101 -12.74 1.30 22.15
CA ARG A 101 -14.15 1.21 22.58
C ARG A 101 -14.91 2.51 22.37
N THR A 102 -14.31 3.65 22.68
CA THR A 102 -14.94 4.97 22.53
C THR A 102 -15.12 5.35 21.06
N PHE A 103 -14.19 4.92 20.22
CA PHE A 103 -14.16 5.24 18.80
C PHE A 103 -14.95 4.25 17.92
N ALA A 104 -15.14 3.00 18.36
CA ALA A 104 -15.89 1.99 17.62
C ALA A 104 -17.28 2.46 17.12
N PRO A 105 -18.11 3.18 17.91
CA PRO A 105 -19.39 3.70 17.43
C PRO A 105 -19.29 4.69 16.26
N PHE A 106 -18.19 5.45 16.16
CA PHE A 106 -17.94 6.29 14.99
C PHE A 106 -17.68 5.41 13.76
N MET A 107 -16.81 4.41 13.91
CA MET A 107 -16.44 3.49 12.83
C MET A 107 -17.62 2.68 12.31
N GLU A 108 -18.51 2.21 13.19
CA GLU A 108 -19.74 1.49 12.82
C GLU A 108 -20.65 2.32 11.88
N GLU A 109 -20.66 3.64 12.02
CA GLU A 109 -21.46 4.52 11.19
C GLU A 109 -20.76 4.84 9.86
N VAL A 110 -19.45 5.07 9.88
CA VAL A 110 -18.67 5.61 8.77
C VAL A 110 -18.10 4.54 7.84
N ALA A 111 -17.66 3.40 8.38
CA ALA A 111 -17.05 2.32 7.60
C ALA A 111 -17.95 1.82 6.45
N PRO A 112 -19.28 1.62 6.62
CA PRO A 112 -20.13 1.12 5.55
C PRO A 112 -20.29 2.06 4.34
N VAL A 113 -20.02 3.36 4.52
CA VAL A 113 -20.17 4.39 3.46
C VAL A 113 -18.83 4.87 2.89
N ALA A 114 -17.71 4.31 3.35
CA ALA A 114 -16.39 4.64 2.82
C ALA A 114 -16.22 4.11 1.39
N ASP A 115 -15.90 5.01 0.45
CA ASP A 115 -15.53 4.66 -0.94
C ASP A 115 -14.08 4.18 -1.01
N ARG A 116 -13.18 4.80 -0.23
CA ARG A 116 -11.78 4.40 -0.10
C ARG A 116 -11.33 4.38 1.34
N LEU A 117 -10.47 3.43 1.64
CA LEU A 117 -9.86 3.24 2.94
C LEU A 117 -8.34 3.27 2.83
N LYS A 118 -7.68 3.93 3.77
CA LYS A 118 -6.25 3.82 4.02
C LYS A 118 -6.05 3.56 5.52
N CYS A 119 -5.50 2.42 5.94
CA CYS A 119 -5.34 2.09 7.36
C CYS A 119 -4.21 1.10 7.62
N GLY A 120 -3.89 0.85 8.89
CA GLY A 120 -3.06 -0.27 9.30
C GLY A 120 -3.84 -1.61 9.24
N PHE A 121 -3.12 -2.73 9.41
CA PHE A 121 -3.75 -4.06 9.43
C PHE A 121 -4.72 -4.24 10.60
N ASP A 122 -4.39 -3.71 11.77
CA ASP A 122 -5.17 -3.88 12.99
C ASP A 122 -6.52 -3.16 12.96
N ASP A 123 -6.71 -2.24 12.02
CA ASP A 123 -7.94 -1.47 11.86
C ASP A 123 -8.91 -2.10 10.85
N LEU A 124 -8.45 -3.09 10.07
CA LEU A 124 -9.30 -3.79 9.09
C LEU A 124 -10.49 -4.48 9.73
N MET A 125 -10.42 -4.80 11.02
CA MET A 125 -11.53 -5.38 11.78
C MET A 125 -12.78 -4.48 11.78
N PHE A 126 -12.64 -3.15 11.67
CA PHE A 126 -13.77 -2.22 11.61
C PHE A 126 -14.52 -2.24 10.28
N PHE A 127 -13.95 -2.88 9.25
CA PHE A 127 -14.47 -2.85 7.88
C PHE A 127 -15.00 -4.20 7.39
N GLN A 128 -15.09 -5.19 8.28
CA GLN A 128 -15.64 -6.50 7.92
C GLN A 128 -17.06 -6.37 7.38
N GLY A 129 -17.32 -6.96 6.21
CA GLY A 129 -18.60 -6.85 5.51
C GLY A 129 -18.87 -5.51 4.81
N CYS A 130 -17.96 -4.53 4.92
CA CYS A 130 -18.04 -3.30 4.15
C CYS A 130 -17.59 -3.52 2.69
N SER A 131 -17.95 -2.60 1.80
CA SER A 131 -17.66 -2.70 0.36
C SER A 131 -16.95 -1.47 -0.23
N PRO A 132 -15.79 -1.04 0.31
CA PRO A 132 -15.03 0.06 -0.27
C PRO A 132 -14.53 -0.33 -1.67
N LYS A 133 -14.35 0.65 -2.56
CA LYS A 133 -13.74 0.42 -3.88
C LYS A 133 -12.25 0.13 -3.78
N THR A 134 -11.56 0.83 -2.88
CA THR A 134 -10.11 0.72 -2.70
C THR A 134 -9.76 0.63 -1.23
N VAL A 135 -8.87 -0.30 -0.87
CA VAL A 135 -8.25 -0.41 0.45
C VAL A 135 -6.74 -0.30 0.27
N GLN A 136 -6.13 0.68 0.94
CA GLN A 136 -4.69 0.84 1.03
C GLN A 136 -4.22 0.50 2.44
N ILE A 137 -3.31 -0.47 2.54
CA ILE A 137 -2.68 -0.85 3.81
C ILE A 137 -1.31 -0.19 3.88
N PHE A 138 -1.02 0.44 5.00
CA PHE A 138 0.34 0.90 5.31
C PHE A 138 0.82 0.26 6.61
N CYS A 139 2.13 0.15 6.75
CA CYS A 139 2.80 -0.33 7.93
C CYS A 139 3.58 0.85 8.52
N ASP A 140 3.19 1.31 9.71
CA ASP A 140 3.90 2.38 10.42
C ASP A 140 5.22 1.90 11.03
N ASP A 141 5.40 0.59 11.16
CA ASP A 141 6.63 0.03 11.72
C ASP A 141 7.77 0.22 10.71
N LEU A 142 8.77 1.01 11.13
CA LEU A 142 10.03 1.26 10.42
C LEU A 142 10.58 -0.04 9.78
N PRO A 143 11.26 0.05 8.61
CA PRO A 143 11.70 -1.09 7.79
C PRO A 143 12.53 -2.16 8.50
N ASN A 144 12.98 -1.93 9.74
CA ASN A 144 13.83 -2.83 10.53
C ASN A 144 13.08 -3.67 11.56
N THR A 145 11.82 -3.38 11.86
CA THR A 145 10.99 -4.21 12.75
C THR A 145 9.98 -4.95 11.90
N ARG A 146 10.41 -6.07 11.31
CA ARG A 146 9.50 -7.10 10.77
C ARG A 146 8.65 -7.65 11.93
N LYS A 147 7.64 -6.92 12.38
CA LYS A 147 6.49 -7.58 12.99
C LYS A 147 5.86 -8.35 11.85
N LYS A 148 6.19 -9.64 11.79
CA LYS A 148 5.53 -10.58 10.91
C LYS A 148 4.03 -10.41 11.13
N ILE A 149 3.33 -9.91 10.12
CA ILE A 149 1.88 -9.83 10.15
C ILE A 149 1.41 -11.28 9.99
N PHE A 150 1.28 -11.99 11.11
CA PHE A 150 0.94 -13.41 11.11
C PHE A 150 -0.54 -13.64 10.76
N TYR A 151 -1.37 -12.60 10.69
CA TYR A 151 -2.80 -12.72 10.51
C TYR A 151 -3.36 -11.64 9.60
N MET A 152 -3.66 -12.01 8.36
CA MET A 152 -4.20 -11.11 7.32
C MET A 152 -5.65 -11.43 6.94
N ALA A 153 -6.29 -12.39 7.63
CA ALA A 153 -7.64 -12.81 7.32
C ALA A 153 -8.68 -11.67 7.28
N PRO A 154 -8.60 -10.59 8.09
CA PRO A 154 -9.54 -9.48 8.00
C PRO A 154 -9.58 -8.82 6.63
N LEU A 155 -8.45 -8.74 5.91
CA LEU A 155 -8.39 -8.17 4.55
C LEU A 155 -9.30 -8.91 3.57
N PHE A 156 -9.37 -10.23 3.71
CA PHE A 156 -10.17 -11.12 2.86
C PHE A 156 -11.66 -11.15 3.25
N ASN A 157 -12.04 -10.48 4.35
CA ASN A 157 -13.43 -10.33 4.81
C ASN A 157 -14.04 -8.97 4.40
N ILE A 158 -13.33 -8.18 3.58
CA ILE A 158 -13.79 -6.90 3.04
C ILE A 158 -14.13 -7.11 1.57
N ASN A 159 -15.28 -6.62 1.14
CA ASN A 159 -15.69 -6.75 -0.26
C ASN A 159 -15.11 -5.60 -1.11
N VAL A 160 -13.85 -5.71 -1.50
CA VAL A 160 -13.09 -4.61 -2.12
C VAL A 160 -12.70 -4.92 -3.56
N GLY A 161 -12.72 -3.89 -4.43
CA GLY A 161 -12.31 -4.00 -5.83
C GLY A 161 -10.80 -3.91 -6.06
N GLN A 162 -10.11 -3.08 -5.27
CA GLN A 162 -8.67 -2.86 -5.34
C GLN A 162 -8.01 -2.86 -3.96
N VAL A 163 -6.93 -3.63 -3.82
CA VAL A 163 -6.09 -3.67 -2.62
C VAL A 163 -4.70 -3.13 -2.93
N ILE A 164 -4.17 -2.25 -2.08
CA ILE A 164 -2.84 -1.66 -2.21
C ILE A 164 -2.08 -1.85 -0.89
N CYS A 165 -1.13 -2.77 -0.85
CA CYS A 165 -0.38 -3.06 0.38
C CYS A 165 1.04 -2.49 0.39
N GLY A 166 1.64 -2.27 -0.79
CA GLY A 166 3.06 -1.91 -0.91
C GLY A 166 3.96 -2.85 -0.09
N ALA A 167 4.90 -2.29 0.65
CA ALA A 167 5.84 -3.03 1.51
C ALA A 167 5.21 -3.71 2.74
N SER A 168 3.91 -3.51 2.97
CA SER A 168 3.18 -4.11 4.11
C SER A 168 2.73 -5.55 3.84
N PHE A 169 2.76 -5.99 2.56
CA PHE A 169 2.41 -7.34 2.14
C PHE A 169 3.39 -7.76 1.04
N TYR A 170 3.98 -8.93 1.17
CA TYR A 170 4.92 -9.47 0.19
C TYR A 170 4.24 -10.54 -0.66
N LEU A 171 4.62 -10.65 -1.94
CA LEU A 171 4.13 -11.69 -2.84
C LEU A 171 4.40 -13.08 -2.26
N GLU A 172 5.51 -13.23 -1.56
CA GLU A 172 5.92 -14.43 -0.85
C GLU A 172 4.96 -14.83 0.28
N ASP A 173 4.16 -13.89 0.80
CA ASP A 173 3.17 -14.20 1.84
C ASP A 173 2.04 -15.09 1.30
N PHE A 174 1.87 -15.23 -0.03
CA PHE A 174 1.00 -16.26 -0.61
C PHE A 174 1.60 -17.67 -0.57
N PHE A 175 2.92 -17.80 -0.40
CA PHE A 175 3.57 -19.10 -0.40
C PHE A 175 3.14 -19.93 0.82
N MET A 176 2.40 -21.02 0.56
CA MET A 176 1.81 -21.90 1.57
C MET A 176 0.79 -21.22 2.50
N SER A 177 0.34 -20.01 2.16
CA SER A 177 -0.84 -19.44 2.79
C SER A 177 -2.10 -20.15 2.32
N ARG A 178 -3.17 -20.00 3.09
CA ARG A 178 -4.51 -20.52 2.76
C ARG A 178 -5.50 -19.40 2.99
N PHE A 179 -5.39 -18.37 2.17
CA PHE A 179 -6.22 -17.19 2.33
C PHE A 179 -7.66 -17.50 1.93
N PRO A 180 -8.66 -16.88 2.59
CA PRO A 180 -10.05 -17.00 2.15
C PRO A 180 -10.23 -16.51 0.71
N ILE A 181 -11.24 -17.04 0.02
CA ILE A 181 -11.57 -16.62 -1.35
C ILE A 181 -12.22 -15.24 -1.33
N GLN A 182 -11.68 -14.32 -2.13
CA GLN A 182 -12.12 -12.93 -2.25
C GLN A 182 -12.34 -12.58 -3.75
N PRO A 183 -13.52 -12.91 -4.29
CA PRO A 183 -13.78 -12.80 -5.72
C PRO A 183 -13.99 -11.36 -6.23
N SER A 184 -14.13 -10.37 -5.34
CA SER A 184 -14.35 -8.98 -5.74
C SER A 184 -13.07 -8.24 -6.14
N VAL A 185 -11.91 -8.71 -5.70
CA VAL A 185 -10.63 -8.07 -5.98
C VAL A 185 -10.26 -8.28 -7.45
N LYS A 186 -10.15 -7.16 -8.16
CA LYS A 186 -9.69 -7.09 -9.55
C LYS A 186 -8.26 -6.58 -9.67
N LYS A 187 -7.82 -5.76 -8.71
CA LYS A 187 -6.48 -5.19 -8.68
C LYS A 187 -5.83 -5.41 -7.32
N PHE A 188 -4.60 -5.91 -7.32
CA PHE A 188 -3.83 -6.15 -6.10
C PHE A 188 -2.43 -5.59 -6.25
N SER A 189 -1.99 -4.80 -5.27
CA SER A 189 -0.62 -4.28 -5.20
C SER A 189 0.07 -4.79 -3.94
N CYS A 190 1.29 -5.32 -4.10
CA CYS A 190 2.14 -5.81 -3.01
C CYS A 190 3.63 -5.68 -3.38
N SER A 191 4.53 -5.94 -2.44
CA SER A 191 5.98 -5.93 -2.67
C SER A 191 6.53 -7.33 -2.95
N VAL A 192 7.79 -7.40 -3.38
CA VAL A 192 8.55 -8.67 -3.49
C VAL A 192 9.85 -8.52 -2.71
N SER A 193 10.24 -9.57 -1.99
CA SER A 193 11.44 -9.55 -1.16
C SER A 193 12.63 -10.13 -1.91
N LEU A 194 13.73 -9.38 -2.00
CA LEU A 194 15.00 -9.90 -2.53
C LEU A 194 15.72 -10.85 -1.57
N ASP A 195 15.34 -10.85 -0.28
CA ASP A 195 15.99 -11.67 0.75
C ASP A 195 15.47 -13.11 0.77
N PHE A 196 14.38 -13.41 0.06
CA PHE A 196 13.73 -14.71 0.15
C PHE A 196 14.46 -15.75 -0.71
N ILE A 197 14.72 -16.94 -0.14
CA ILE A 197 15.36 -18.04 -0.85
C ILE A 197 14.31 -18.73 -1.73
N ILE A 198 14.42 -18.53 -3.04
CA ILE A 198 13.50 -19.12 -4.03
C ILE A 198 13.90 -20.58 -4.29
N SER A 199 13.10 -21.51 -3.77
CA SER A 199 13.18 -22.94 -4.09
C SER A 199 12.43 -23.26 -5.40
N ASP A 200 12.65 -24.46 -5.94
CA ASP A 200 11.89 -24.95 -7.08
C ASP A 200 10.39 -25.03 -6.74
N GLY A 201 9.53 -24.66 -7.69
CA GLY A 201 8.07 -24.61 -7.51
C GLY A 201 7.56 -23.45 -6.62
N PHE A 202 8.44 -22.57 -6.13
CA PHE A 202 8.05 -21.47 -5.24
C PHE A 202 6.97 -20.57 -5.86
N TYR A 203 7.26 -19.98 -7.03
CA TYR A 203 6.31 -19.09 -7.70
C TYR A 203 5.09 -19.83 -8.23
N GLN A 204 5.22 -21.09 -8.63
CA GLN A 204 4.08 -21.92 -8.98
C GLN A 204 3.07 -21.96 -7.82
N ASN A 205 3.52 -22.30 -6.61
CA ASN A 205 2.65 -22.35 -5.43
C ASN A 205 2.07 -20.99 -5.08
N VAL A 206 2.85 -19.91 -5.19
CA VAL A 206 2.38 -18.53 -4.97
C VAL A 206 1.22 -18.20 -5.92
N PHE A 207 1.40 -18.40 -7.23
CA PHE A 207 0.38 -18.04 -8.22
C PHE A 207 -0.81 -19.00 -8.20
N GLU A 208 -0.64 -20.28 -7.83
CA GLU A 208 -1.74 -21.21 -7.57
C GLU A 208 -2.60 -20.71 -6.39
N GLU A 209 -1.99 -20.33 -5.26
CA GLU A 209 -2.72 -19.78 -4.11
C GLU A 209 -3.38 -18.44 -4.43
N MET A 210 -2.71 -17.55 -5.17
CA MET A 210 -3.30 -16.29 -5.63
C MET A 210 -4.50 -16.53 -6.55
N SER A 211 -4.42 -17.48 -7.48
CA SER A 211 -5.54 -17.80 -8.37
C SER A 211 -6.75 -18.39 -7.62
N THR A 212 -6.49 -19.05 -6.50
CA THR A 212 -7.54 -19.62 -5.63
C THR A 212 -8.17 -18.54 -4.76
N SER A 213 -7.35 -17.73 -4.09
CA SER A 213 -7.80 -16.70 -3.16
C SER A 213 -8.35 -15.46 -3.87
N LEU A 214 -7.84 -15.10 -5.05
CA LEU A 214 -8.23 -13.92 -5.84
C LEU A 214 -8.65 -14.34 -7.27
N PRO A 215 -9.73 -15.12 -7.43
CA PRO A 215 -10.06 -15.78 -8.71
C PRO A 215 -10.41 -14.83 -9.85
N ASN A 216 -10.75 -13.57 -9.55
CA ASN A 216 -11.08 -12.54 -10.54
C ASN A 216 -10.01 -11.43 -10.63
N LEU A 217 -8.79 -11.71 -10.17
CA LEU A 217 -7.68 -10.78 -10.29
C LEU A 217 -7.40 -10.52 -11.78
N GLU A 218 -7.47 -9.26 -12.18
CA GLU A 218 -7.18 -8.81 -13.55
C GLU A 218 -5.76 -8.24 -13.62
N GLU A 219 -5.32 -7.54 -12.57
CA GLU A 219 -4.06 -6.81 -12.52
C GLU A 219 -3.33 -7.00 -11.18
N LEU A 220 -2.06 -7.41 -11.26
CA LEU A 220 -1.11 -7.49 -10.14
C LEU A 220 -0.04 -6.42 -10.31
N ILE A 221 0.16 -5.60 -9.28
CA ILE A 221 1.22 -4.57 -9.26
C ILE A 221 2.24 -4.95 -8.20
N LEU A 222 3.48 -5.11 -8.61
CA LEU A 222 4.60 -5.47 -7.75
C LEU A 222 5.47 -4.22 -7.53
N GLU A 223 5.41 -3.69 -6.31
CA GLU A 223 6.04 -2.43 -5.91
C GLU A 223 7.31 -2.63 -5.10
N GLY A 224 8.20 -1.63 -5.13
CA GLY A 224 9.11 -1.36 -4.02
C GLY A 224 10.37 -2.22 -3.97
N ILE A 225 10.86 -2.71 -5.11
CA ILE A 225 12.14 -3.41 -5.12
C ILE A 225 13.24 -2.42 -5.45
N CYS A 226 13.63 -1.69 -4.42
CA CYS A 226 14.80 -0.84 -4.44
C CYS A 226 15.99 -1.62 -3.89
N CYS A 227 17.07 -1.77 -4.65
CA CYS A 227 18.31 -2.33 -4.13
C CYS A 227 19.52 -1.46 -4.48
N ASN A 228 20.48 -1.45 -3.57
CA ASN A 228 21.72 -0.68 -3.72
C ASN A 228 22.88 -1.63 -4.04
N ILE A 229 23.47 -1.50 -5.22
CA ILE A 229 24.68 -2.22 -5.62
C ILE A 229 25.88 -1.31 -5.35
N LYS A 230 26.67 -1.64 -4.31
CA LYS A 230 27.83 -0.85 -3.87
C LYS A 230 29.15 -1.45 -4.35
N THR A 231 29.18 -2.75 -4.60
CA THR A 231 30.40 -3.50 -4.92
C THR A 231 30.21 -4.47 -6.08
N GLN A 232 31.33 -4.93 -6.66
CA GLN A 232 31.31 -6.02 -7.63
C GLN A 232 30.77 -7.33 -7.06
N GLN A 233 30.87 -7.52 -5.74
CA GLN A 233 30.31 -8.70 -5.08
C GLN A 233 28.78 -8.63 -5.07
N ASP A 234 28.21 -7.44 -4.83
CA ASP A 234 26.75 -7.22 -4.88
C ASP A 234 26.20 -7.51 -6.28
N ILE A 235 26.92 -7.15 -7.35
CA ILE A 235 26.54 -7.51 -8.73
C ILE A 235 26.42 -9.03 -8.87
N LYS A 236 27.43 -9.76 -8.41
CA LYS A 236 27.49 -11.23 -8.52
C LYS A 236 26.43 -11.93 -7.68
N SER A 237 26.02 -11.37 -6.54
CA SER A 237 25.02 -11.98 -5.67
C SER A 237 23.59 -11.54 -6.01
N LEU A 238 23.35 -10.26 -6.29
CA LEU A 238 22.00 -9.71 -6.43
C LEU A 238 21.43 -9.83 -7.84
N VAL A 239 22.24 -9.58 -8.89
CA VAL A 239 21.73 -9.60 -10.27
C VAL A 239 21.14 -10.97 -10.65
N PRO A 240 21.80 -12.12 -10.36
CA PRO A 240 21.21 -13.42 -10.64
C PRO A 240 19.93 -13.67 -9.86
N VAL A 241 19.83 -13.18 -8.61
CA VAL A 241 18.62 -13.31 -7.79
C VAL A 241 17.46 -12.51 -8.40
N ILE A 242 17.71 -11.26 -8.79
CA ILE A 242 16.72 -10.39 -9.43
C ILE A 242 16.22 -11.02 -10.74
N VAL A 243 17.13 -11.47 -11.61
CA VAL A 243 16.74 -12.11 -12.88
C VAL A 243 15.97 -13.41 -12.62
N LYS A 244 16.38 -14.22 -11.63
CA LYS A 244 15.65 -15.44 -11.23
C LYS A 244 14.23 -15.13 -10.75
N GLN A 245 14.04 -14.06 -9.96
CA GLN A 245 12.71 -13.61 -9.53
C GLN A 245 11.84 -13.20 -10.71
N ILE A 246 12.36 -12.32 -11.56
CA ILE A 246 11.66 -11.84 -12.75
C ILE A 246 11.23 -13.01 -13.64
N PHE A 247 12.15 -13.95 -13.90
CA PHE A 247 11.85 -15.13 -14.70
C PHE A 247 10.78 -16.01 -14.06
N GLY A 248 10.90 -16.31 -12.76
CA GLY A 248 9.90 -17.09 -12.04
C GLY A 248 8.51 -16.43 -12.04
N ILE A 249 8.45 -15.11 -11.81
CA ILE A 249 7.20 -14.36 -11.88
C ILE A 249 6.61 -14.41 -13.30
N ALA A 250 7.44 -14.17 -14.32
CA ALA A 250 7.03 -14.17 -15.71
C ALA A 250 6.47 -15.53 -16.16
N GLU A 251 7.05 -16.62 -15.68
CA GLU A 251 6.68 -17.99 -16.05
C GLU A 251 5.28 -18.37 -15.55
N TYR A 252 4.96 -18.01 -14.31
CA TYR A 252 3.77 -18.48 -13.60
C TYR A 252 2.64 -17.45 -13.45
N ALA A 253 2.90 -16.16 -13.67
CA ALA A 253 1.85 -15.15 -13.63
C ALA A 253 0.85 -15.34 -14.79
N HIS A 254 -0.43 -15.47 -14.45
CA HIS A 254 -1.52 -15.61 -15.42
C HIS A 254 -2.28 -14.31 -15.68
N THR A 255 -2.14 -13.34 -14.78
CA THR A 255 -2.80 -12.04 -14.83
C THR A 255 -1.87 -10.98 -15.43
N VAL A 256 -2.41 -9.78 -15.72
CA VAL A 256 -1.56 -8.66 -16.12
C VAL A 256 -0.71 -8.28 -14.92
N THR A 257 0.61 -8.47 -15.03
CA THR A 257 1.53 -8.17 -13.93
C THR A 257 2.43 -7.02 -14.32
N LEU A 258 2.41 -5.95 -13.51
CA LEU A 258 3.28 -4.79 -13.63
C LEU A 258 4.29 -4.81 -12.49
N MET A 259 5.56 -4.63 -12.79
CA MET A 259 6.61 -4.68 -11.79
C MET A 259 7.65 -3.60 -12.02
N ASN A 260 7.91 -2.80 -10.99
CA ASN A 260 8.89 -1.72 -11.04
C ASN A 260 10.07 -2.02 -10.11
N TYR A 261 11.25 -2.23 -10.70
CA TYR A 261 12.52 -2.33 -9.98
C TYR A 261 13.27 -1.01 -10.09
N CYS A 262 13.83 -0.55 -8.96
CA CYS A 262 14.78 0.55 -8.95
C CYS A 262 16.12 0.04 -8.41
N ILE A 263 17.15 0.08 -9.24
CA ILE A 263 18.47 -0.43 -8.87
C ILE A 263 19.46 0.71 -8.89
N SER A 264 19.93 1.07 -7.70
CA SER A 264 20.83 2.21 -7.53
C SER A 264 22.27 1.77 -7.38
N PHE A 265 23.20 2.41 -8.09
CA PHE A 265 24.63 2.08 -8.03
C PHE A 265 25.55 3.27 -8.37
N CYS A 266 26.84 3.15 -8.08
CA CYS A 266 27.82 4.17 -8.48
C CYS A 266 28.03 4.14 -10.00
N HIS A 267 28.17 5.31 -10.65
CA HIS A 267 28.45 5.44 -12.10
C HIS A 267 29.62 4.55 -12.59
N THR A 268 30.64 4.33 -11.76
CA THR A 268 31.80 3.46 -12.08
C THR A 268 31.42 1.99 -12.26
N LEU A 269 30.30 1.55 -11.68
CA LEU A 269 29.78 0.18 -11.77
C LEU A 269 28.84 -0.02 -12.96
N LYS A 270 28.38 1.05 -13.64
CA LYS A 270 27.43 0.98 -14.76
C LYS A 270 27.80 -0.10 -15.79
N PRO A 271 29.02 -0.14 -16.36
CA PRO A 271 29.35 -1.15 -17.36
C PRO A 271 29.35 -2.59 -16.82
N ALA A 272 29.57 -2.79 -15.52
CA ALA A 272 29.55 -4.10 -14.89
C ALA A 272 28.11 -4.56 -14.61
N VAL A 273 27.26 -3.66 -14.10
CA VAL A 273 25.85 -3.93 -13.83
C VAL A 273 25.10 -4.25 -15.11
N THR A 274 25.18 -3.39 -16.13
CA THR A 274 24.50 -3.59 -17.42
C THR A 274 24.94 -4.90 -18.10
N ARG A 275 26.24 -5.21 -18.10
CA ARG A 275 26.75 -6.48 -18.66
C ARG A 275 26.26 -7.70 -17.87
N SER A 276 26.16 -7.60 -16.55
CA SER A 276 25.66 -8.69 -15.73
C SER A 276 24.18 -8.96 -16.02
N PHE A 277 23.34 -7.92 -16.09
CA PHE A 277 21.93 -8.07 -16.45
C PHE A 277 21.77 -8.65 -17.85
N ALA A 278 22.47 -8.12 -18.85
CA ALA A 278 22.44 -8.65 -20.21
C ALA A 278 22.87 -10.12 -20.25
N SER A 279 23.91 -10.50 -19.51
CA SER A 279 24.39 -11.88 -19.45
C SER A 279 23.41 -12.82 -18.74
N GLU A 280 22.70 -12.37 -17.70
CA GLU A 280 21.71 -13.20 -17.00
C GLU A 280 20.42 -13.32 -17.82
N PHE A 281 19.92 -12.23 -18.41
CA PHE A 281 18.74 -12.28 -19.28
C PHE A 281 18.95 -13.11 -20.54
N ALA A 282 20.17 -13.13 -21.09
CA ALA A 282 20.52 -13.99 -22.24
C ALA A 282 20.39 -15.50 -21.95
N LYS A 283 20.35 -15.90 -20.67
CA LYS A 283 20.09 -17.29 -20.25
C LYS A 283 18.60 -17.62 -20.17
N THR A 284 17.74 -16.62 -20.33
CA THR A 284 16.29 -16.76 -20.23
C THR A 284 15.64 -16.66 -21.62
N SER A 285 14.35 -16.97 -21.69
CA SER A 285 13.53 -16.77 -22.88
C SER A 285 12.82 -15.41 -22.91
N LEU A 286 13.18 -14.49 -22.02
CA LEU A 286 12.52 -13.19 -21.90
C LEU A 286 12.97 -12.22 -23.00
N GLU A 287 12.03 -11.47 -23.55
CA GLU A 287 12.33 -10.37 -24.47
C GLU A 287 12.67 -9.11 -23.66
N VAL A 288 13.84 -8.54 -23.92
CA VAL A 288 14.35 -7.36 -23.21
C VAL A 288 14.53 -6.21 -24.19
N MET A 289 13.83 -5.11 -23.96
CA MET A 289 14.01 -3.83 -24.63
C MET A 289 14.78 -2.89 -23.70
N ILE A 290 15.77 -2.20 -24.24
CA ILE A 290 16.61 -1.26 -23.47
C ILE A 290 16.32 0.14 -23.99
N ALA A 291 15.98 1.05 -23.08
CA ALA A 291 15.88 2.48 -23.32
C ALA A 291 16.96 3.19 -22.48
N ASP A 292 17.87 3.89 -23.17
CA ASP A 292 18.97 4.61 -22.55
C ASP A 292 18.69 6.12 -22.51
N ASP A 293 18.91 6.74 -21.35
CA ASP A 293 18.98 8.18 -21.14
C ASP A 293 20.36 8.57 -20.56
N GLU A 294 20.67 9.87 -20.46
CA GLU A 294 21.94 10.40 -19.95
C GLU A 294 22.27 9.89 -18.54
N ASN A 295 21.24 9.73 -17.69
CA ASN A 295 21.41 9.43 -16.26
C ASN A 295 20.70 8.16 -15.77
N GLU A 296 19.85 7.55 -16.61
CA GLU A 296 19.06 6.37 -16.27
C GLU A 296 19.02 5.40 -17.46
N GLN A 297 18.95 4.10 -17.18
CA GLN A 297 18.73 3.06 -18.19
C GLN A 297 17.53 2.26 -17.75
N ASP A 298 16.47 2.32 -18.54
CA ASP A 298 15.28 1.52 -18.33
C ASP A 298 15.39 0.24 -19.16
N MET A 299 15.30 -0.90 -18.49
CA MET A 299 15.10 -2.18 -19.15
C MET A 299 13.63 -2.54 -19.04
N ILE A 300 12.95 -2.57 -20.19
CA ILE A 300 11.55 -2.99 -20.30
C ILE A 300 11.55 -4.44 -20.75
N ILE A 301 11.00 -5.32 -19.91
CA ILE A 301 10.91 -6.75 -20.20
C ILE A 301 9.45 -7.09 -20.43
N ILE A 302 9.16 -7.73 -21.55
CA ILE A 302 7.80 -8.13 -21.92
C ILE A 302 7.79 -9.64 -22.07
N HIS A 303 6.93 -10.31 -21.30
CA HIS A 303 6.72 -11.75 -21.42
C HIS A 303 5.26 -12.10 -21.19
N LYS A 304 4.57 -12.52 -22.26
CA LYS A 304 3.13 -12.87 -22.23
C LYS A 304 2.31 -11.72 -21.61
N ASN A 305 1.73 -11.95 -20.42
CA ASN A 305 0.88 -10.99 -19.70
C ASN A 305 1.68 -10.12 -18.72
N VAL A 306 3.00 -10.26 -18.66
CA VAL A 306 3.84 -9.57 -17.68
C VAL A 306 4.68 -8.50 -18.34
N LYS A 307 4.71 -7.32 -17.72
CA LYS A 307 5.58 -6.21 -18.05
C LYS A 307 6.42 -5.83 -16.83
N PHE A 308 7.74 -5.94 -16.96
CA PHE A 308 8.67 -5.44 -15.97
C PHE A 308 9.32 -4.16 -16.49
N LEU A 309 9.47 -3.19 -15.61
CA LEU A 309 10.29 -2.00 -15.78
C LEU A 309 11.41 -2.07 -14.74
N ILE A 310 12.65 -2.17 -15.19
CA ILE A 310 13.83 -2.08 -14.33
C ILE A 310 14.51 -0.76 -14.64
N SER A 311 14.43 0.18 -13.72
CA SER A 311 15.15 1.44 -13.78
C SER A 311 16.49 1.28 -13.09
N LEU A 312 17.56 1.44 -13.87
CA LEU A 312 18.93 1.46 -13.39
C LEU A 312 19.35 2.92 -13.16
N ASP A 313 19.47 3.33 -11.90
CA ASP A 313 19.85 4.69 -11.50
C ASP A 313 21.32 4.71 -11.04
N TRP A 314 22.15 5.50 -11.72
CA TRP A 314 23.57 5.66 -11.33
C TRP A 314 23.96 7.07 -10.90
N ARG A 315 22.98 7.90 -10.53
CA ARG A 315 23.22 9.27 -10.04
C ARG A 315 23.87 9.31 -8.67
N ILE A 316 23.90 8.19 -7.94
CA ILE A 316 24.43 8.15 -6.57
C ILE A 316 25.96 8.11 -6.60
N THR A 317 26.58 9.24 -6.24
CA THR A 317 27.98 9.30 -5.79
C THR A 317 28.00 9.00 -4.29
N TRP A 318 28.50 7.82 -3.92
CA TRP A 318 28.73 7.41 -2.54
C TRP A 318 30.01 8.03 -1.95
#